data_AF-A0A3C1M4W3-F1
#
_entry.id   AF-A0A3C1M4W3-F1
#
_cell.length_a   1.000
_cell.length_b   1.000
_cell.length_c   1.000
_cell.angle_alpha   90.00
_cell.angle_beta   90.00
_cell.angle_gamma   90.00
#
_symmetry.space_group_name_H-M   'P 1'
#
loop_
_entity.id
_entity.type
_entity.pdbx_description
1 polymer ?
#
loop_
_entity_poly.entity_id
_entity_poly.type
_entity_poly.pdbx_seq_one_letter_code
_entity_poly.pdbx_strand_id
1 'polypeptide(L)'
;GGGLLFLTNLLAIAVAAMLVFLALHLDTATVRAQVRDWMEQDPESCRVQQFLGRYGILQRLKPIGSLWGRGLAVAMVMGALLVPLSRSFARLNAEITTRRRQNEVLRATREVFQETLSQFPDGQVRGTIDRLTVQEREGQSVVRLVASTAQGYTPAERLTLLESIAARLQKPPSLLDVELIALPTVVDNDRRPTLGAPLLPEVPPNLAELRRKFIGEATAALQRIALPPIARVLDYRFVLDGAGQMSLEVLYLGPRPLSEDAVALLSREAEGRLQAEGLTVRFVHLDDRPVALTFAPGQIEPAGDLAALGAIAAQHSRLRVEVTLGLTAADRNRLLLAPLPDGPTDAEGQGAVLRQRRYEAVVARLGIPPDRVVLAIGEATSQARVGVRR
;
A
#
# COMPACT_ATOMS: atom_id res chain seq x y z
N GLY A 1 15.85 -7.02 -9.28
CA GLY A 1 17.27 -6.66 -9.51
C GLY A 1 18.04 -6.58 -8.21
N GLY A 2 17.94 -5.47 -7.47
CA GLY A 2 18.77 -5.21 -6.28
C GLY A 2 18.71 -6.27 -5.17
N GLY A 3 17.52 -6.80 -4.86
CA GLY A 3 17.39 -7.84 -3.81
C GLY A 3 18.09 -9.16 -4.15
N LEU A 4 18.19 -9.52 -5.44
CA LEU A 4 18.91 -10.72 -5.86
C LEU A 4 20.41 -10.53 -5.66
N LEU A 5 20.95 -9.40 -6.12
CA LEU A 5 22.38 -9.05 -5.96
C LEU A 5 22.81 -9.01 -4.50
N PHE A 6 21.98 -8.44 -3.62
CA PHE A 6 22.24 -8.40 -2.19
C PHE A 6 22.35 -9.82 -1.60
N LEU A 7 21.44 -10.71 -2.00
CA LEU A 7 21.44 -12.08 -1.53
C LEU A 7 22.66 -12.87 -2.02
N THR A 8 23.00 -12.80 -3.30
CA THR A 8 24.18 -13.51 -3.82
C THR A 8 25.45 -13.02 -3.13
N ASN A 9 25.54 -11.72 -2.83
CA ASN A 9 26.68 -11.16 -2.11
C ASN A 9 26.72 -11.65 -0.65
N LEU A 10 25.59 -11.65 0.06
CA LEU A 10 25.50 -12.17 1.42
C LEU A 10 25.89 -13.65 1.50
N LEU A 11 25.42 -14.45 0.53
CA LEU A 11 25.77 -15.87 0.43
C LEU A 11 27.27 -16.05 0.18
N ALA A 12 27.84 -15.30 -0.75
CA ALA A 12 29.26 -15.36 -1.05
C ALA A 12 30.11 -15.02 0.19
N ILE A 13 29.74 -13.98 0.93
CA ILE A 13 30.41 -13.59 2.18
C ILE A 13 30.28 -14.69 3.24
N ALA A 14 29.09 -15.27 3.43
CA ALA A 14 28.87 -16.34 4.41
C ALA A 14 29.68 -17.60 4.09
N VAL A 15 29.73 -18.00 2.81
CA VAL A 15 30.51 -19.17 2.34
C VAL A 15 32.00 -18.89 2.45
N ALA A 16 32.47 -17.71 2.02
CA ALA A 16 33.87 -17.33 2.11
C ALA A 16 34.36 -17.29 3.57
N ALA A 17 33.56 -16.71 4.47
CA ALA A 17 33.85 -16.72 5.90
C ALA A 17 33.96 -18.16 6.44
N MET A 18 33.04 -19.05 6.06
CA MET A 18 33.09 -20.46 6.46
C MET A 18 34.34 -21.17 5.95
N LEU A 19 34.74 -20.95 4.69
CA LEU A 19 35.96 -21.51 4.12
C LEU A 19 37.22 -21.03 4.85
N VAL A 20 37.29 -19.74 5.19
CA VAL A 20 38.39 -19.19 5.99
C VAL A 20 38.41 -19.81 7.40
N PHE A 21 37.26 -19.93 8.06
CA PHE A 21 37.14 -20.59 9.36
C PHE A 21 37.59 -22.05 9.33
N LEU A 22 37.27 -22.78 8.25
CA LEU A 22 37.67 -24.16 8.03
C LEU A 22 39.17 -24.27 7.75
N ALA A 23 39.70 -23.43 6.85
CA ALA A 23 41.10 -23.41 6.47
C ALA A 23 42.03 -23.09 7.65
N LEU A 24 41.63 -22.14 8.51
CA LEU A 24 42.39 -21.75 9.69
C LEU A 24 42.30 -22.76 10.85
N HIS A 25 41.58 -23.87 10.69
CA HIS A 25 41.45 -24.91 11.72
C HIS A 25 41.07 -24.36 13.10
N LEU A 26 40.27 -23.29 13.14
CA LEU A 26 39.78 -22.65 14.37
C LEU A 26 38.84 -23.55 15.19
N ASP A 27 38.61 -24.79 14.72
CA ASP A 27 37.86 -25.85 15.39
C ASP A 27 38.76 -26.84 16.16
N THR A 28 40.07 -26.58 16.23
CA THR A 28 40.99 -27.39 17.03
C THR A 28 40.66 -27.34 18.52
N ALA A 29 40.85 -28.48 19.21
CA ALA A 29 40.51 -28.62 20.62
C ALA A 29 41.24 -27.60 21.52
N THR A 30 42.43 -27.17 21.11
CA THR A 30 43.27 -26.15 21.76
C THR A 30 42.64 -24.76 21.70
N VAL A 31 42.15 -24.32 20.54
CA VAL A 31 41.44 -23.03 20.42
C VAL A 31 40.14 -23.07 21.21
N ARG A 32 39.42 -24.21 21.21
CA ARG A 32 38.21 -24.40 22.03
C ARG A 32 38.47 -24.36 23.53
N ALA A 33 39.66 -24.78 23.98
CA ALA A 33 40.06 -24.65 25.37
C ALA A 33 40.37 -23.17 25.70
N GLN A 34 41.19 -22.50 24.89
CA GLN A 34 41.53 -21.09 25.08
C GLN A 34 40.32 -20.15 25.08
N VAL A 35 39.35 -20.38 24.19
CA VAL A 35 38.10 -19.61 24.17
C VAL A 35 37.27 -19.87 25.43
N ARG A 36 37.33 -21.08 25.99
CA ARG A 36 36.62 -21.44 27.23
C ARG A 36 37.27 -20.79 28.44
N ASP A 37 38.58 -20.83 28.51
CA ASP A 37 39.37 -20.17 29.55
C ASP A 37 39.15 -18.65 29.50
N TRP A 38 39.10 -18.06 28.29
CA TRP A 38 38.77 -16.65 28.10
C TRP A 38 37.33 -16.32 28.54
N MET A 39 36.34 -17.16 28.18
CA MET A 39 34.95 -16.97 28.60
C MET A 39 34.75 -17.09 30.12
N GLU A 40 35.59 -17.85 30.82
CA GLU A 40 35.54 -17.99 32.28
C GLU A 40 36.21 -16.83 33.01
N GLN A 41 37.18 -16.16 32.38
CA GLN A 41 37.93 -15.04 32.97
C GLN A 41 37.33 -13.68 32.65
N ASP A 42 36.53 -13.56 31.58
CA ASP A 42 35.99 -12.28 31.13
C ASP A 42 34.59 -11.95 31.70
N PRO A 43 34.44 -10.87 32.48
CA PRO A 43 33.17 -10.49 33.09
C PRO A 43 32.10 -10.06 32.08
N GLU A 44 32.48 -9.60 30.88
CA GLU A 44 31.52 -9.28 29.81
C GLU A 44 30.92 -10.54 29.19
N SER A 45 31.75 -11.55 28.98
CA SER A 45 31.33 -12.88 28.53
C SER A 45 30.34 -13.54 29.49
N CYS A 46 30.51 -13.40 30.81
CA CYS A 46 29.53 -13.88 31.80
C CYS A 46 28.17 -13.19 31.67
N ARG A 47 28.12 -11.86 31.44
CA ARG A 47 26.84 -11.13 31.24
C ARG A 47 26.11 -11.59 29.99
N VAL A 48 26.85 -11.81 28.90
CA VAL A 48 26.31 -12.31 27.63
C VAL A 48 25.79 -13.74 27.81
N GLN A 49 26.48 -14.60 28.55
CA GLN A 49 25.99 -15.94 28.89
C GLN A 49 24.74 -15.92 29.77
N GLN A 50 24.64 -15.02 30.74
CA GLN A 50 23.43 -14.84 31.55
C GLN A 50 22.25 -14.39 30.68
N PHE A 51 22.49 -13.49 29.73
CA PHE A 51 21.46 -13.00 28.81
C PHE A 51 20.98 -14.10 27.84
N LEU A 52 21.91 -14.81 27.19
CA LEU A 52 21.62 -15.91 26.26
C LEU A 52 21.03 -17.13 26.98
N GLY A 53 21.47 -17.40 28.21
CA GLY A 53 21.01 -18.50 29.04
C GLY A 53 19.56 -18.36 29.50
N ARG A 54 19.00 -17.14 29.46
CA ARG A 54 17.60 -16.87 29.84
C ARG A 54 16.58 -17.45 28.85
N TYR A 55 17.00 -17.76 27.63
CA TYR A 55 16.15 -18.32 26.59
C TYR A 55 16.47 -19.80 26.37
N GLY A 56 15.56 -20.71 26.77
CA GLY A 56 15.77 -22.17 26.69
C GLY A 56 16.04 -22.71 25.27
N ILE A 57 15.63 -21.98 24.23
CA ILE A 57 15.92 -22.30 22.82
C ILE A 57 17.41 -22.11 22.51
N LEU A 58 18.06 -21.11 23.11
CA LEU A 58 19.49 -20.80 22.93
C LEU A 58 20.40 -21.74 23.73
N GLN A 59 19.93 -22.31 24.84
CA GLN A 59 20.67 -23.34 25.55
C GLN A 59 20.78 -24.65 24.74
N ARG A 60 19.76 -24.99 23.94
CA ARG A 60 19.83 -26.14 23.01
C ARG A 60 20.76 -25.90 21.82
N LEU A 61 21.15 -24.65 21.60
CA LEU A 61 22.11 -24.20 20.58
C LEU A 61 23.55 -24.12 21.12
N LYS A 62 23.79 -24.44 22.41
CA LYS A 62 25.14 -24.49 23.01
C LYS A 62 26.16 -25.46 22.34
N PRO A 63 25.76 -26.54 21.62
CA PRO A 63 26.71 -27.35 20.85
C PRO A 63 27.07 -26.80 19.44
N ILE A 64 26.81 -25.52 19.13
CA ILE A 64 27.23 -24.86 17.87
C ILE A 64 28.77 -24.77 17.72
N GLY A 65 29.55 -25.19 18.71
CA GLY A 65 30.99 -25.40 18.54
C GLY A 65 31.35 -26.51 17.54
N SER A 66 30.41 -27.35 17.12
CA SER A 66 30.65 -28.40 16.12
C SER A 66 30.47 -27.90 14.68
N LEU A 67 31.30 -28.39 13.75
CA LEU A 67 31.18 -28.17 12.29
C LEU A 67 29.72 -28.29 11.79
N TRP A 68 29.01 -29.32 12.26
CA TRP A 68 27.60 -29.57 11.94
C TRP A 68 26.65 -28.49 12.46
N GLY A 69 26.87 -27.97 13.67
CA GLY A 69 26.05 -26.89 14.24
C GLY A 69 26.17 -25.58 13.47
N ARG A 70 27.40 -25.25 13.00
CA ARG A 70 27.63 -24.09 12.12
C ARG A 70 26.96 -24.27 10.75
N GLY A 71 27.04 -25.48 10.18
CA GLY A 71 26.33 -25.83 8.96
C GLY A 71 24.81 -25.66 9.09
N LEU A 72 24.24 -26.11 10.22
CA LEU A 72 22.82 -25.98 10.52
C LEU A 72 22.39 -24.51 10.66
N ALA A 73 23.18 -23.68 11.32
CA ALA A 73 22.89 -22.24 11.47
C ALA A 73 22.86 -21.53 10.11
N VAL A 74 23.84 -21.80 9.24
CA VAL A 74 23.85 -21.26 7.87
C VAL A 74 22.66 -21.77 7.06
N ALA A 75 22.35 -23.08 7.14
CA ALA A 75 21.19 -23.66 6.48
C ALA A 75 19.87 -23.03 6.95
N MET A 76 19.75 -22.71 8.23
CA MET A 76 18.57 -22.06 8.81
C MET A 76 18.40 -20.64 8.28
N VAL A 77 19.47 -19.84 8.26
CA VAL A 77 19.46 -18.48 7.69
C VAL A 77 19.16 -18.53 6.19
N MET A 78 19.75 -19.48 5.47
CA MET A 78 19.52 -19.71 4.05
C MET A 78 18.05 -20.10 3.76
N GLY A 79 17.49 -20.99 4.59
CA GLY A 79 16.09 -21.39 4.51
C GLY A 79 15.13 -20.23 4.77
N ALA A 80 15.43 -19.39 5.78
CA ALA A 80 14.65 -18.19 6.07
C ALA A 80 14.64 -17.19 4.89
N LEU A 81 15.76 -17.07 4.17
CA LEU A 81 15.88 -16.23 2.98
C LEU A 81 15.22 -16.84 1.72
N LEU A 82 15.10 -18.17 1.63
CA LEU A 82 14.50 -18.86 0.49
C LEU A 82 13.01 -18.53 0.31
N VAL A 83 12.29 -18.31 1.41
CA VAL A 83 10.84 -18.00 1.40
C VAL A 83 10.51 -16.69 0.68
N PRO A 84 11.12 -15.53 1.02
CA PRO A 84 10.88 -14.29 0.28
C PRO A 84 11.39 -14.33 -1.17
N LEU A 85 12.43 -15.11 -1.45
CA LEU A 85 12.94 -15.31 -2.81
C LEU A 85 11.95 -16.05 -3.70
N SER A 86 11.44 -17.20 -3.25
CA SER A 86 10.50 -17.99 -4.03
C SER A 86 9.25 -17.18 -4.40
N ARG A 87 8.76 -16.36 -3.46
CA ARG A 87 7.66 -15.41 -3.71
C ARG A 87 8.03 -14.36 -4.76
N SER A 88 9.24 -13.83 -4.72
CA SER A 88 9.72 -12.82 -5.68
C SER A 88 9.88 -13.41 -7.08
N PHE A 89 10.42 -14.63 -7.18
CA PHE A 89 10.53 -15.36 -8.44
C PHE A 89 9.17 -15.75 -9.00
N ALA A 90 8.23 -16.19 -8.17
CA ALA A 90 6.87 -16.50 -8.60
C ALA A 90 6.16 -15.26 -9.18
N ARG A 91 6.30 -14.11 -8.52
CA ARG A 91 5.77 -12.82 -9.02
C ARG A 91 6.40 -12.41 -10.34
N LEU A 92 7.72 -12.52 -10.46
CA LEU A 92 8.43 -12.18 -11.68
C LEU A 92 8.02 -13.10 -12.83
N ASN A 93 7.93 -14.41 -12.59
CA ASN A 93 7.46 -15.37 -13.58
C ASN A 93 6.03 -15.08 -14.01
N ALA A 94 5.12 -14.76 -13.07
CA ALA A 94 3.76 -14.36 -13.40
C ALA A 94 3.73 -13.08 -14.26
N GLU A 95 4.54 -12.08 -13.93
CA GLU A 95 4.61 -10.85 -14.74
C GLU A 95 5.19 -11.11 -16.14
N ILE A 96 6.22 -11.93 -16.26
CA ILE A 96 6.83 -12.30 -17.55
C ILE A 96 5.82 -13.06 -18.42
N THR A 97 5.07 -14.02 -17.84
CA THR A 97 4.08 -14.78 -18.61
C THR A 97 2.91 -13.89 -19.04
N THR A 98 2.43 -12.99 -18.18
CA THR A 98 1.41 -11.98 -18.54
C THR A 98 1.90 -11.07 -19.66
N ARG A 99 3.12 -10.50 -19.56
CA ARG A 99 3.68 -9.64 -20.60
C ARG A 99 3.90 -10.38 -21.93
N ARG A 100 4.33 -11.64 -21.89
CA ARG A 100 4.47 -12.46 -23.11
C ARG A 100 3.12 -12.68 -23.80
N ARG A 101 2.08 -13.05 -23.04
CA ARG A 101 0.72 -13.21 -23.59
C ARG A 101 0.18 -11.90 -24.17
N GLN A 102 0.36 -10.78 -23.48
CA GLN A 102 -0.04 -9.46 -23.99
C GLN A 102 0.67 -9.13 -25.31
N ASN A 103 1.99 -9.35 -25.38
CA ASN A 103 2.76 -9.09 -26.59
C ASN A 103 2.36 -10.01 -27.76
N GLU A 104 2.02 -11.26 -27.48
CA GLU A 104 1.51 -12.20 -28.49
C GLU A 104 0.17 -11.72 -29.08
N VAL A 105 -0.77 -11.30 -28.22
CA VAL A 105 -2.04 -10.71 -28.65
C VAL A 105 -1.83 -9.42 -29.44
N LEU A 106 -0.93 -8.55 -28.97
CA LEU A 106 -0.59 -7.31 -29.68
C LEU A 106 -0.02 -7.59 -31.08
N ARG A 107 0.88 -8.58 -31.18
CA ARG A 107 1.50 -8.96 -32.45
C ARG A 107 0.48 -9.57 -33.41
N ALA A 108 -0.31 -10.53 -32.95
CA ALA A 108 -1.35 -11.15 -33.77
C ALA A 108 -2.37 -10.11 -34.26
N THR A 109 -2.81 -9.20 -33.40
CA THR A 109 -3.75 -8.14 -33.79
C THR A 109 -3.16 -7.21 -34.84
N ARG A 110 -1.89 -6.82 -34.70
CA ARG A 110 -1.20 -5.95 -35.68
C ARG A 110 -1.04 -6.63 -37.03
N GLU A 111 -0.63 -7.91 -37.04
CA GLU A 111 -0.49 -8.71 -38.26
C GLU A 111 -1.84 -8.83 -38.97
N VAL A 112 -2.89 -9.25 -38.27
CA VAL A 112 -4.23 -9.42 -38.86
C VAL A 112 -4.77 -8.09 -39.40
N PHE A 113 -4.63 -6.99 -38.65
CA PHE A 113 -5.08 -5.68 -39.13
C PHE A 113 -4.32 -5.24 -40.40
N GLN A 114 -3.00 -5.48 -40.45
CA GLN A 114 -2.20 -5.21 -41.65
C GLN A 114 -2.69 -6.04 -42.85
N GLU A 115 -3.05 -7.30 -42.65
CA GLU A 115 -3.51 -8.19 -43.72
C GLU A 115 -4.95 -7.89 -44.20
N THR A 116 -5.86 -7.49 -43.31
CA THR A 116 -7.29 -7.35 -43.64
C THR A 116 -7.76 -5.92 -43.88
N LEU A 117 -7.26 -4.94 -43.10
CA LEU A 117 -7.89 -3.61 -43.02
C LEU A 117 -6.95 -2.45 -43.35
N SER A 118 -5.65 -2.71 -43.53
CA SER A 118 -4.68 -1.64 -43.78
C SER A 118 -4.64 -1.14 -45.22
N GLN A 119 -5.18 -1.90 -46.18
CA GLN A 119 -5.20 -1.56 -47.60
C GLN A 119 -6.62 -1.63 -48.18
N PHE A 120 -6.93 -0.72 -49.10
CA PHE A 120 -8.09 -0.83 -49.98
C PHE A 120 -7.83 -1.92 -51.05
N PRO A 121 -8.87 -2.46 -51.72
CA PRO A 121 -8.73 -3.47 -52.77
C PRO A 121 -7.86 -3.02 -53.97
N ASP A 122 -7.60 -1.72 -54.09
CA ASP A 122 -6.75 -1.09 -55.11
C ASP A 122 -5.27 -0.94 -54.69
N GLY A 123 -4.91 -1.39 -53.48
CA GLY A 123 -3.56 -1.30 -52.92
C GLY A 123 -3.22 0.01 -52.20
N GLN A 124 -4.16 0.97 -52.10
CA GLN A 124 -3.93 2.20 -51.35
C GLN A 124 -4.04 1.96 -49.84
N VAL A 125 -3.27 2.70 -49.02
CA VAL A 125 -3.32 2.59 -47.56
C VAL A 125 -4.67 3.10 -47.06
N ARG A 126 -5.50 2.19 -46.55
CA ARG A 126 -6.83 2.49 -46.02
C ARG A 126 -6.79 3.04 -44.60
N GLY A 127 -5.87 2.52 -43.78
CA GLY A 127 -5.71 2.98 -42.41
C GLY A 127 -4.44 2.48 -41.74
N THR A 128 -4.00 3.25 -40.74
CA THR A 128 -2.82 2.94 -39.93
C THR A 128 -3.22 2.74 -38.47
N ILE A 129 -2.54 1.82 -37.80
CA ILE A 129 -2.72 1.62 -36.36
C ILE A 129 -2.03 2.76 -35.62
N ASP A 130 -2.79 3.58 -34.90
CA ASP A 130 -2.24 4.64 -34.06
C ASP A 130 -1.89 4.11 -32.68
N ARG A 131 -2.80 3.29 -32.12
CA ARG A 131 -2.61 2.71 -30.78
C ARG A 131 -3.28 1.35 -30.66
N LEU A 132 -2.58 0.43 -30.00
CA LEU A 132 -3.08 -0.89 -29.69
C LEU A 132 -2.82 -1.18 -28.21
N THR A 133 -3.87 -1.51 -27.48
CA THR A 133 -3.79 -1.84 -26.05
C THR A 133 -4.55 -3.12 -25.76
N VAL A 134 -3.99 -3.96 -24.89
CA VAL A 134 -4.61 -5.21 -24.44
C VAL A 134 -4.83 -5.11 -22.93
N GLN A 135 -6.06 -5.30 -22.49
CA GLN A 135 -6.43 -5.44 -21.08
C GLN A 135 -6.98 -6.84 -20.85
N GLU A 136 -6.58 -7.47 -19.75
CA GLU A 136 -7.13 -8.77 -19.34
C GLU A 136 -8.12 -8.53 -18.20
N ARG A 137 -9.39 -8.91 -18.38
CA ARG A 137 -10.46 -8.81 -17.37
C ARG A 137 -11.09 -10.17 -17.20
N GLU A 138 -11.03 -10.73 -15.98
CA GLU A 138 -11.76 -11.96 -15.62
C GLU A 138 -11.50 -13.15 -16.57
N GLY A 139 -10.30 -13.24 -17.17
CA GLY A 139 -9.94 -14.29 -18.13
C GLY A 139 -10.30 -13.98 -19.59
N GLN A 140 -10.90 -12.83 -19.87
CA GLN A 140 -11.14 -12.29 -21.21
C GLN A 140 -10.07 -11.27 -21.59
N SER A 141 -9.63 -11.31 -22.84
CA SER A 141 -8.67 -10.35 -23.40
C SER A 141 -9.44 -9.27 -24.18
N VAL A 142 -9.54 -8.07 -23.62
CA VAL A 142 -10.12 -6.90 -24.30
C VAL A 142 -9.00 -6.21 -25.08
N VAL A 143 -9.09 -6.24 -26.40
CA VAL A 143 -8.16 -5.63 -27.34
C VAL A 143 -8.80 -4.35 -27.85
N ARG A 144 -8.24 -3.20 -27.48
CA ARG A 144 -8.67 -1.91 -28.03
C ARG A 144 -7.70 -1.48 -29.11
N LEU A 145 -8.21 -1.34 -30.32
CA LEU A 145 -7.49 -0.93 -31.51
C LEU A 145 -8.02 0.43 -31.97
N VAL A 146 -7.14 1.42 -31.96
CA VAL A 146 -7.42 2.75 -32.51
C VAL A 146 -6.68 2.86 -33.83
N ALA A 147 -7.44 3.08 -34.90
CA ALA A 147 -6.91 3.19 -36.25
C ALA A 147 -7.47 4.43 -36.95
N SER A 148 -6.58 5.22 -37.54
CA SER A 148 -6.96 6.29 -38.46
C SER A 148 -7.34 5.69 -39.80
N THR A 149 -8.49 6.08 -40.35
CA THR A 149 -8.98 5.55 -41.62
C THR A 149 -9.68 6.62 -42.43
N ALA A 150 -9.50 6.59 -43.75
CA ALA A 150 -10.20 7.48 -44.68
C ALA A 150 -11.71 7.16 -44.76
N GLN A 151 -12.11 5.93 -44.42
CA GLN A 151 -13.50 5.48 -44.42
C GLN A 151 -13.80 4.67 -43.15
N GLY A 152 -14.90 5.00 -42.46
CA GLY A 152 -15.30 4.29 -41.25
C GLY A 152 -15.47 2.78 -41.47
N TYR A 153 -15.05 1.98 -40.49
CA TYR A 153 -15.19 0.52 -40.54
C TYR A 153 -16.61 0.08 -40.25
N THR A 154 -17.13 -0.82 -41.08
CA THR A 154 -18.47 -1.41 -40.92
C THR A 154 -18.50 -2.43 -39.79
N PRO A 155 -19.68 -2.71 -39.20
CA PRO A 155 -19.82 -3.76 -38.19
C PRO A 155 -19.40 -5.16 -38.69
N ALA A 156 -19.60 -5.45 -39.98
CA ALA A 156 -19.19 -6.71 -40.59
C ALA A 156 -17.66 -6.85 -40.61
N GLU A 157 -16.94 -5.80 -40.98
CA GLU A 157 -15.46 -5.78 -40.96
C GLU A 157 -14.89 -5.96 -39.55
N ARG A 158 -15.57 -5.43 -38.53
CA ARG A 158 -15.20 -5.64 -37.12
C ARG A 158 -15.33 -7.11 -36.71
N LEU A 159 -16.39 -7.78 -37.15
CA LEU A 159 -16.60 -9.20 -36.87
C LEU A 159 -15.54 -10.05 -37.58
N THR A 160 -15.23 -9.77 -38.84
CA THR A 160 -14.17 -10.48 -39.58
C THR A 160 -12.80 -10.28 -38.95
N LEU A 161 -12.50 -9.07 -38.45
CA LEU A 161 -11.27 -8.79 -37.70
C LEU A 161 -11.21 -9.61 -36.42
N LEU A 162 -12.30 -9.65 -35.65
CA LEU A 162 -12.39 -10.40 -34.40
C LEU A 162 -12.21 -11.92 -34.65
N GLU A 163 -12.87 -12.46 -35.66
CA GLU A 163 -12.73 -13.88 -36.05
C GLU A 163 -11.32 -14.22 -36.49
N SER A 164 -10.67 -13.34 -37.26
CA SER A 164 -9.30 -13.53 -37.74
C SER A 164 -8.28 -13.46 -36.60
N ILE A 165 -8.46 -12.54 -35.64
CA ILE A 165 -7.63 -12.46 -34.42
C ILE A 165 -7.84 -13.69 -33.56
N ALA A 166 -9.09 -14.13 -33.36
CA ALA A 166 -9.44 -15.30 -32.58
C ALA A 166 -8.84 -16.59 -33.19
N ALA A 167 -8.94 -16.75 -34.52
CA ALA A 167 -8.35 -17.87 -35.24
C ALA A 167 -6.82 -17.89 -35.12
N ARG A 168 -6.15 -16.74 -35.25
CA ARG A 168 -4.69 -16.62 -35.12
C ARG A 168 -4.21 -16.94 -33.71
N LEU A 169 -4.98 -16.57 -32.69
CA LEU A 169 -4.67 -16.84 -31.29
C LEU A 169 -5.16 -18.21 -30.80
N GLN A 170 -5.82 -18.99 -31.66
CA GLN A 170 -6.46 -20.28 -31.33
C GLN A 170 -7.39 -20.17 -30.10
N LYS A 171 -8.09 -19.04 -29.98
CA LYS A 171 -9.02 -18.76 -28.87
C LYS A 171 -10.45 -18.64 -29.39
N PRO A 172 -11.46 -19.02 -28.59
CA PRO A 172 -12.84 -18.75 -28.96
C PRO A 172 -13.08 -17.24 -29.02
N PRO A 173 -13.85 -16.76 -30.01
CA PRO A 173 -14.14 -15.33 -30.17
C PRO A 173 -14.88 -14.73 -28.96
N SER A 174 -15.56 -15.54 -28.14
CA SER A 174 -16.21 -15.12 -26.89
C SER A 174 -15.26 -14.67 -25.77
N LEU A 175 -13.96 -14.93 -25.90
CA LEU A 175 -12.93 -14.51 -24.94
C LEU A 175 -12.13 -13.28 -25.40
N LEU A 176 -12.50 -12.72 -26.55
CA LEU A 176 -11.84 -11.58 -27.18
C LEU A 176 -12.89 -10.51 -27.48
N ASP A 177 -12.68 -9.32 -26.93
CA ASP A 177 -13.47 -8.15 -27.30
C ASP A 177 -12.58 -7.19 -28.09
N VAL A 178 -13.03 -6.76 -29.27
CA VAL A 178 -12.26 -5.91 -30.17
C VAL A 178 -12.99 -4.59 -30.35
N GLU A 179 -12.48 -3.56 -29.69
CA GLU A 179 -13.01 -2.20 -29.81
C GLU A 179 -12.21 -1.45 -30.88
N LEU A 180 -12.79 -1.32 -32.07
CA LEU A 180 -12.22 -0.60 -33.21
C LEU A 180 -12.74 0.84 -33.24
N ILE A 181 -11.87 1.79 -32.92
CA ILE A 181 -12.18 3.23 -32.96
C ILE A 181 -11.55 3.81 -34.23
N ALA A 182 -12.41 4.22 -35.16
CA ALA A 182 -12.03 4.87 -36.41
C ALA A 182 -11.92 6.39 -36.21
N LEU A 183 -10.76 6.96 -36.53
CA LEU A 183 -10.58 8.41 -36.63
C LEU A 183 -10.64 8.79 -38.12
N PRO A 184 -11.68 9.51 -38.58
CA PRO A 184 -11.78 9.92 -39.97
C PRO A 184 -10.68 10.93 -40.30
N THR A 185 -9.78 10.57 -41.22
CA THR A 185 -8.83 11.53 -41.80
C THR A 185 -9.50 12.21 -42.99
N VAL A 186 -9.62 13.53 -42.95
CA VAL A 186 -10.06 14.32 -44.12
C VAL A 186 -8.96 14.21 -45.18
N VAL A 187 -9.28 13.58 -46.31
CA VAL A 187 -8.37 13.41 -47.44
C VAL A 187 -8.23 14.76 -48.13
N ASP A 188 -7.12 15.46 -47.92
CA ASP A 188 -6.68 16.56 -48.79
C ASP A 188 -5.51 16.06 -49.63
N ASN A 189 -5.83 15.62 -50.84
CA ASN A 189 -4.87 15.23 -51.86
C ASN A 189 -4.17 16.49 -52.37
N ASP A 190 -2.99 16.86 -51.83
CA ASP A 190 -1.87 17.38 -52.65
C ASP A 190 -0.60 17.87 -51.92
N ARG A 191 -0.46 17.74 -50.61
CA ARG A 191 0.79 18.18 -49.96
C ARG A 191 1.37 17.10 -49.08
N ARG A 192 2.46 16.47 -49.54
CA ARG A 192 3.46 15.88 -48.66
C ARG A 192 3.95 16.97 -47.70
N PRO A 193 3.65 16.93 -46.39
CA PRO A 193 4.38 17.73 -45.44
C PRO A 193 5.59 16.89 -45.04
N THR A 194 6.77 17.42 -45.34
CA THR A 194 7.97 17.11 -44.59
C THR A 194 7.61 17.12 -43.09
N LEU A 195 7.97 16.04 -42.39
CA LEU A 195 7.68 15.80 -40.97
C LEU A 195 7.96 17.04 -40.09
N GLY A 196 6.93 17.84 -39.87
CA GLY A 196 6.66 18.49 -38.60
C GLY A 196 5.41 17.81 -38.07
N ALA A 197 5.53 17.05 -36.98
CA ALA A 197 4.40 16.34 -36.38
C ALA A 197 3.21 17.29 -36.24
N PRO A 198 2.05 17.02 -36.89
CA PRO A 198 0.83 17.72 -36.53
C PRO A 198 0.56 17.37 -35.06
N LEU A 199 0.52 18.39 -34.21
CA LEU A 199 -0.01 18.30 -32.86
C LEU A 199 -1.49 17.93 -32.97
N LEU A 200 -1.76 16.64 -33.14
CA LEU A 200 -3.11 16.11 -33.11
C LEU A 200 -3.61 16.20 -31.65
N PRO A 201 -4.86 16.66 -31.44
CA PRO A 201 -5.39 16.91 -30.12
C PRO A 201 -5.38 15.64 -29.26
N GLU A 202 -4.83 15.73 -28.05
CA GLU A 202 -4.90 14.67 -27.04
C GLU A 202 -6.35 14.16 -26.95
N VAL A 203 -6.53 12.85 -27.12
CA VAL A 203 -7.80 12.17 -26.85
C VAL A 203 -8.32 12.69 -25.52
N PRO A 204 -9.52 13.30 -25.44
CA PRO A 204 -10.01 13.86 -24.18
C PRO A 204 -10.01 12.72 -23.17
N PRO A 205 -9.22 12.84 -22.09
CA PRO A 205 -9.01 11.70 -21.22
C PRO A 205 -10.35 11.31 -20.61
N ASN A 206 -10.58 10.01 -20.46
CA ASN A 206 -11.80 9.51 -19.83
C ASN A 206 -11.95 10.20 -18.47
N LEU A 207 -13.17 10.61 -18.08
CA LEU A 207 -13.45 11.24 -16.78
C LEU A 207 -12.80 10.49 -15.61
N ALA A 208 -12.74 9.15 -15.67
CA ALA A 208 -12.06 8.34 -14.67
C ALA A 208 -10.53 8.51 -14.66
N GLU A 209 -9.91 8.69 -15.84
CA GLU A 209 -8.49 8.96 -16.00
C GLU A 209 -8.15 10.40 -15.61
N LEU A 210 -8.96 11.38 -16.03
CA LEU A 210 -8.88 12.78 -15.59
C LEU A 210 -8.95 12.87 -14.07
N ARG A 211 -9.95 12.21 -13.46
CA ARG A 211 -10.10 12.19 -12.00
C ARG A 211 -8.89 11.55 -11.32
N ARG A 212 -8.37 10.44 -11.83
CA ARG A 212 -7.22 9.75 -11.23
C ARG A 212 -5.93 10.57 -11.37
N LYS A 213 -5.70 11.15 -12.56
CA LYS A 213 -4.58 12.03 -12.84
C LYS A 213 -4.64 13.27 -11.95
N PHE A 214 -5.79 13.94 -11.90
CA PHE A 214 -6.04 15.07 -11.02
C PHE A 214 -5.79 14.73 -9.55
N ILE A 215 -6.38 13.64 -9.02
CA ILE A 215 -6.15 13.23 -7.62
C ILE A 215 -4.67 12.94 -7.37
N GLY A 216 -3.98 12.29 -8.31
CA GLY A 216 -2.55 11.99 -8.21
C GLY A 216 -1.68 13.24 -8.19
N GLU A 217 -1.90 14.16 -9.12
CA GLU A 217 -1.18 15.44 -9.22
C GLU A 217 -1.47 16.32 -8.02
N ALA A 218 -2.74 16.43 -7.61
CA ALA A 218 -3.14 17.20 -6.45
C ALA A 218 -2.54 16.63 -5.15
N THR A 219 -2.51 15.30 -5.00
CA THR A 219 -1.83 14.65 -3.88
C THR A 219 -0.35 14.99 -3.85
N ALA A 220 0.34 14.89 -5.00
CA ALA A 220 1.77 15.18 -5.10
C ALA A 220 2.09 16.66 -4.83
N ALA A 221 1.20 17.56 -5.25
CA ALA A 221 1.30 19.00 -5.00
C ALA A 221 1.12 19.32 -3.49
N LEU A 222 0.09 18.76 -2.86
CA LEU A 222 -0.24 18.98 -1.46
C LEU A 222 0.79 18.38 -0.50
N GLN A 223 1.41 17.25 -0.84
CA GLN A 223 2.49 16.66 -0.03
C GLN A 223 3.73 17.55 0.09
N ARG A 224 3.89 18.52 -0.82
CA ARG A 224 5.02 19.46 -0.82
C ARG A 224 4.70 20.78 -0.13
N ILE A 225 3.47 20.99 0.34
CA ILE A 225 3.11 22.16 1.15
C ILE A 225 3.74 21.96 2.51
N ALA A 226 4.67 22.84 2.86
CA ALA A 226 5.32 22.83 4.16
C ALA A 226 4.37 23.48 5.17
N LEU A 227 3.68 22.66 5.96
CA LEU A 227 3.01 23.16 7.15
C LEU A 227 4.04 23.66 8.17
N PRO A 228 3.66 24.61 9.04
CA PRO A 228 4.45 24.95 10.22
C PRO A 228 4.85 23.67 10.97
N PRO A 229 6.04 23.59 11.58
CA PRO A 229 6.56 22.36 12.19
C PRO A 229 5.68 21.77 13.31
N ILE A 230 4.75 22.56 13.83
CA ILE A 230 3.76 22.17 14.85
C ILE A 230 2.50 21.51 14.28
N ALA A 231 2.31 21.52 12.96
CA ALA A 231 1.11 21.00 12.30
C ALA A 231 1.46 19.89 11.30
N ARG A 232 0.74 18.77 11.36
CA ARG A 232 0.95 17.61 10.49
C ARG A 232 -0.31 17.32 9.67
N VAL A 233 -0.20 17.29 8.35
CA VAL A 233 -1.31 16.86 7.48
C VAL A 233 -1.63 15.39 7.77
N LEU A 234 -2.89 15.11 8.08
CA LEU A 234 -3.40 13.74 8.23
C LEU A 234 -4.02 13.25 6.92
N ASP A 235 -4.93 14.04 6.35
CA ASP A 235 -5.71 13.68 5.17
C ASP A 235 -6.17 14.93 4.40
N TYR A 236 -6.67 14.72 3.18
CA TYR A 236 -7.23 15.77 2.34
C TYR A 236 -8.43 15.22 1.56
N ARG A 237 -9.44 16.06 1.37
CA ARG A 237 -10.67 15.73 0.65
C ARG A 237 -11.00 16.83 -0.33
N PHE A 238 -11.42 16.45 -1.52
CA PHE A 238 -11.99 17.36 -2.50
C PHE A 238 -13.52 17.20 -2.48
N VAL A 239 -14.23 18.31 -2.28
CA VAL A 239 -15.68 18.36 -2.32
C VAL A 239 -16.06 19.32 -3.44
N LEU A 240 -16.79 18.82 -4.44
CA LEU A 240 -17.49 19.70 -5.37
C LEU A 240 -18.85 20.03 -4.77
N ASP A 241 -19.15 21.30 -4.65
CA ASP A 241 -20.49 21.72 -4.25
C ASP A 241 -21.49 21.57 -5.41
N GLY A 242 -22.78 21.77 -5.12
CA GLY A 242 -23.84 21.70 -6.13
C GLY A 242 -23.76 22.81 -7.19
N ALA A 243 -22.97 23.85 -6.96
CA ALA A 243 -22.69 24.94 -7.90
C ALA A 243 -21.47 24.64 -8.79
N GLY A 244 -20.81 23.51 -8.59
CA GLY A 244 -19.60 23.12 -9.32
C GLY A 244 -18.32 23.80 -8.81
N GLN A 245 -18.37 24.54 -7.70
CA GLN A 245 -17.18 25.06 -7.05
C GLN A 245 -16.45 23.94 -6.34
N MET A 246 -15.14 23.89 -6.56
CA MET A 246 -14.27 22.92 -5.94
C MET A 246 -13.79 23.47 -4.59
N SER A 247 -13.94 22.67 -3.55
CA SER A 247 -13.38 22.96 -2.23
C SER A 247 -12.39 21.86 -1.83
N LEU A 248 -11.26 22.28 -1.29
CA LEU A 248 -10.24 21.42 -0.73
C LEU A 248 -10.31 21.52 0.79
N GLU A 249 -10.58 20.41 1.44
CA GLU A 249 -10.56 20.30 2.89
C GLU A 249 -9.28 19.58 3.31
N VAL A 250 -8.42 20.28 4.07
CA VAL A 250 -7.16 19.74 4.59
C VAL A 250 -7.33 19.48 6.08
N LEU A 251 -7.28 18.21 6.47
CA LEU A 251 -7.31 17.81 7.87
C LEU A 251 -5.88 17.76 8.41
N TYR A 252 -5.62 18.50 9.48
CA TYR A 252 -4.31 18.56 10.11
C TYR A 252 -4.38 18.36 11.62
N LEU A 253 -3.33 17.77 12.16
CA LEU A 253 -3.12 17.58 13.59
C LEU A 253 -2.17 18.65 14.12
N GLY A 254 -2.52 19.31 15.21
CA GLY A 254 -1.61 20.25 15.87
C GLY A 254 -2.11 20.71 17.24
N PRO A 255 -1.24 21.30 18.08
CA PRO A 255 -1.60 21.72 19.44
C PRO A 255 -2.46 22.99 19.48
N ARG A 256 -2.58 23.70 18.35
CA ARG A 256 -3.31 24.96 18.19
C ARG A 256 -3.85 25.05 16.76
N PRO A 257 -4.99 25.71 16.54
CA PRO A 257 -5.42 26.03 15.18
C PRO A 257 -4.42 26.96 14.51
N LEU A 258 -4.29 26.83 13.18
CA LEU A 258 -3.54 27.76 12.33
C LEU A 258 -4.13 29.17 12.47
N SER A 259 -3.27 30.19 12.49
CA SER A 259 -3.70 31.58 12.47
C SER A 259 -4.38 31.92 11.13
N GLU A 260 -5.24 32.93 11.10
CA GLU A 260 -5.90 33.38 9.88
C GLU A 260 -4.90 33.74 8.78
N ASP A 261 -3.79 34.39 9.13
CA ASP A 261 -2.70 34.70 8.19
C ASP A 261 -2.05 33.43 7.62
N ALA A 262 -1.81 32.42 8.45
CA ALA A 262 -1.24 31.15 8.02
C ALA A 262 -2.21 30.40 7.10
N VAL A 263 -3.50 30.40 7.44
CA VAL A 263 -4.56 29.85 6.59
C VAL A 263 -4.58 30.56 5.24
N ALA A 264 -4.59 31.89 5.22
CA ALA A 264 -4.62 32.67 3.99
C ALA A 264 -3.37 32.43 3.11
N LEU A 265 -2.19 32.31 3.71
CA LEU A 265 -0.95 32.03 3.00
C LEU A 265 -0.93 30.61 2.42
N LEU A 266 -1.34 29.61 3.22
CA LEU A 266 -1.39 28.21 2.80
C LEU A 266 -2.48 27.97 1.75
N SER A 267 -3.63 28.67 1.85
CA SER A 267 -4.68 28.63 0.84
C SER A 267 -4.15 29.14 -0.50
N ARG A 268 -3.48 30.31 -0.52
CA ARG A 268 -2.85 30.84 -1.75
C ARG A 268 -1.77 29.92 -2.31
N GLU A 269 -0.97 29.30 -1.44
CA GLU A 269 0.03 28.33 -1.88
C GLU A 269 -0.61 27.08 -2.50
N ALA A 270 -1.67 26.56 -1.88
CA ALA A 270 -2.42 25.41 -2.39
C ALA A 270 -3.10 25.74 -3.73
N GLU A 271 -3.75 26.90 -3.84
CA GLU A 271 -4.35 27.41 -5.08
C GLU A 271 -3.29 27.52 -6.19
N GLY A 272 -2.16 28.17 -5.91
CA GLY A 272 -1.07 28.36 -6.88
C GLY A 272 -0.43 27.05 -7.34
N ARG A 273 -0.27 26.07 -6.44
CA ARG A 273 0.29 24.75 -6.78
C ARG A 273 -0.70 23.88 -7.56
N LEU A 274 -1.99 24.00 -7.27
CA LEU A 274 -3.03 23.23 -7.95
C LEU A 274 -3.49 23.87 -9.26
N GLN A 275 -3.07 25.12 -9.53
CA GLN A 275 -3.47 25.90 -10.72
C GLN A 275 -5.01 25.95 -10.88
N ALA A 276 -5.73 25.95 -9.75
CA ALA A 276 -7.18 25.88 -9.70
C ALA A 276 -7.73 27.24 -9.24
N GLU A 277 -8.07 28.11 -10.19
CA GLU A 277 -8.70 29.39 -9.90
C GLU A 277 -10.05 29.20 -9.20
N GLY A 278 -10.26 29.88 -8.07
CA GLY A 278 -11.49 29.77 -7.28
C GLY A 278 -11.59 28.54 -6.38
N LEU A 279 -10.51 27.76 -6.20
CA LEU A 279 -10.47 26.67 -5.24
C LEU A 279 -10.60 27.21 -3.81
N THR A 280 -11.69 26.86 -3.11
CA THR A 280 -11.84 27.23 -1.70
C THR A 280 -11.13 26.23 -0.81
N VAL A 281 -10.07 26.65 -0.13
CA VAL A 281 -9.30 25.79 0.78
C VAL A 281 -9.75 25.99 2.23
N ARG A 282 -10.21 24.91 2.88
CA ARG A 282 -10.61 24.89 4.29
C ARG A 282 -9.68 23.98 5.08
N PHE A 283 -9.14 24.49 6.18
CA PHE A 283 -8.30 23.72 7.09
C PHE A 283 -9.12 23.28 8.30
N VAL A 284 -9.23 21.97 8.51
CA VAL A 284 -9.89 21.39 9.67
C VAL A 284 -8.84 20.99 10.69
N HIS A 285 -8.90 21.64 11.85
CA HIS A 285 -8.00 21.39 12.95
C HIS A 285 -8.45 20.17 13.76
N LEU A 286 -7.51 19.26 14.01
CA LEU A 286 -7.63 18.23 15.03
C LEU A 286 -6.63 18.53 16.15
N ASP A 287 -7.12 18.60 17.39
CA ASP A 287 -6.27 18.73 18.57
C ASP A 287 -5.39 17.47 18.71
N ASP A 288 -4.11 17.66 19.01
CA ASP A 288 -3.17 16.57 19.28
C ASP A 288 -3.37 15.96 20.68
N ARG A 289 -4.15 16.63 21.53
CA ARG A 289 -4.51 16.16 22.85
C ARG A 289 -5.51 15.02 22.75
N PRO A 290 -5.21 13.86 23.34
CA PRO A 290 -6.18 12.78 23.40
C PRO A 290 -7.41 13.21 24.19
N VAL A 291 -8.59 12.89 23.69
CA VAL A 291 -9.84 13.12 24.41
C VAL A 291 -9.87 12.16 25.60
N ALA A 292 -9.91 12.73 26.81
CA ALA A 292 -10.00 11.95 28.04
C ALA A 292 -11.46 11.54 28.27
N LEU A 293 -11.72 10.24 28.22
CA LEU A 293 -13.02 9.67 28.60
C LEU A 293 -12.93 9.14 30.03
N THR A 294 -13.89 9.50 30.86
CA THR A 294 -13.99 9.01 32.23
C THR A 294 -15.00 7.88 32.33
N PHE A 295 -14.64 6.80 33.01
CA PHE A 295 -15.56 5.73 33.35
C PHE A 295 -15.79 5.75 34.86
N ALA A 296 -17.06 5.68 35.29
CA ALA A 296 -17.32 5.43 36.70
C ALA A 296 -16.87 4.00 37.07
N PRO A 297 -16.50 3.74 38.34
CA PRO A 297 -16.01 2.43 38.76
C PRO A 297 -16.99 1.30 38.38
N GLY A 298 -16.52 0.31 37.62
CA GLY A 298 -17.35 -0.81 37.14
C GLY A 298 -18.38 -0.48 36.06
N GLN A 299 -18.48 0.75 35.58
CA GLN A 299 -19.31 1.08 34.42
C GLN A 299 -18.58 0.79 33.10
N ILE A 300 -19.36 0.41 32.10
CA ILE A 300 -18.91 0.12 30.73
C ILE A 300 -19.05 1.35 29.84
N GLU A 301 -20.05 2.19 30.08
CA GLU A 301 -20.31 3.38 29.28
C GLU A 301 -19.35 4.53 29.62
N PRO A 302 -18.67 5.13 28.64
CA PRO A 302 -17.85 6.32 28.88
C PRO A 302 -18.73 7.54 29.16
N ALA A 303 -18.24 8.47 29.99
CA ALA A 303 -18.74 9.84 30.03
C ALA A 303 -17.84 10.72 29.15
N GLY A 304 -18.45 11.47 28.22
CA GLY A 304 -17.77 12.36 27.27
C GLY A 304 -18.49 12.42 25.92
N ASP A 305 -18.26 13.49 25.17
CA ASP A 305 -18.76 13.63 23.80
C ASP A 305 -17.75 13.05 22.81
N LEU A 306 -18.14 11.99 22.12
CA LEU A 306 -17.37 11.33 21.05
C LEU A 306 -17.97 11.59 19.67
N ALA A 307 -19.11 12.27 19.57
CA ALA A 307 -19.85 12.42 18.33
C ALA A 307 -19.06 13.23 17.30
N ALA A 308 -18.38 14.30 17.74
CA ALA A 308 -17.54 15.11 16.86
C ALA A 308 -16.37 14.31 16.27
N LEU A 309 -15.67 13.53 17.10
CA LEU A 309 -14.53 12.71 16.66
C LEU A 309 -14.98 11.57 15.75
N GLY A 310 -16.12 10.95 16.07
CA GLY A 310 -16.79 9.95 15.23
C GLY A 310 -17.17 10.51 13.86
N ALA A 311 -17.77 11.70 13.81
CA ALA A 311 -18.15 12.36 12.56
C ALA A 311 -16.93 12.68 11.68
N ILE A 312 -15.84 13.19 12.26
CA ILE A 312 -14.59 13.46 11.53
C ILE A 312 -14.00 12.14 11.00
N ALA A 313 -13.93 11.09 11.84
CA ALA A 313 -13.42 9.79 11.42
C ALA A 313 -14.29 9.15 10.33
N ALA A 314 -15.62 9.30 10.38
CA ALA A 314 -16.53 8.78 9.37
C ALA A 314 -16.33 9.48 8.02
N GLN A 315 -16.10 10.81 8.04
CA GLN A 315 -15.85 11.63 6.86
C GLN A 315 -14.50 11.33 6.18
N HIS A 316 -13.50 10.90 6.96
CA HIS A 316 -12.15 10.62 6.49
C HIS A 316 -11.80 9.14 6.63
N SER A 317 -12.14 8.34 5.62
CA SER A 317 -12.02 6.87 5.65
C SER A 317 -10.60 6.33 5.91
N ARG A 318 -9.57 7.15 5.71
CA ARG A 318 -8.17 6.79 5.93
C ARG A 318 -7.70 6.93 7.38
N LEU A 319 -8.46 7.64 8.23
CA LEU A 319 -8.08 7.81 9.63
C LEU A 319 -8.34 6.53 10.43
N ARG A 320 -7.46 6.26 11.39
CA ARG A 320 -7.66 5.25 12.41
C ARG A 320 -7.76 5.93 13.78
N VAL A 321 -8.67 5.45 14.60
CA VAL A 321 -8.85 5.95 15.97
C VAL A 321 -8.15 4.99 16.91
N GLU A 322 -7.18 5.48 17.68
CA GLU A 322 -6.53 4.71 18.73
C GLU A 322 -7.24 4.98 20.05
N VAL A 323 -7.75 3.92 20.68
CA VAL A 323 -8.41 3.98 21.98
C VAL A 323 -7.48 3.33 22.98
N THR A 324 -6.96 4.12 23.90
CA THR A 324 -6.11 3.65 24.99
C THR A 324 -6.94 3.48 26.25
N LEU A 325 -7.09 2.25 26.75
CA LEU A 325 -7.87 1.97 27.98
C LEU A 325 -6.95 1.55 29.13
N GLY A 326 -7.07 2.27 30.26
CA GLY A 326 -6.48 1.92 31.54
C GLY A 326 -7.49 1.30 32.51
N LEU A 327 -6.99 0.58 33.52
CA LEU A 327 -7.78 0.13 34.68
C LEU A 327 -7.21 0.75 35.95
N THR A 328 -8.08 1.36 36.75
CA THR A 328 -7.71 1.91 38.05
C THR A 328 -7.49 0.81 39.09
N ALA A 329 -6.83 1.17 40.20
CA ALA A 329 -6.78 0.31 41.38
C ALA A 329 -8.20 0.02 41.94
N ALA A 330 -9.10 1.01 41.88
CA ALA A 330 -10.48 0.84 42.31
C ALA A 330 -11.26 -0.17 41.44
N ASP A 331 -11.06 -0.14 40.11
CA ASP A 331 -11.65 -1.15 39.20
C ASP A 331 -11.13 -2.55 39.55
N ARG A 332 -9.82 -2.70 39.78
CA ARG A 332 -9.24 -4.01 40.16
C ARG A 332 -9.78 -4.53 41.50
N ASN A 333 -9.84 -3.66 42.50
CA ASN A 333 -10.37 -4.01 43.82
C ASN A 333 -11.85 -4.38 43.74
N ARG A 334 -12.63 -3.72 42.87
CA ARG A 334 -14.04 -4.05 42.66
C ARG A 334 -14.21 -5.39 41.96
N LEU A 335 -13.40 -5.69 40.95
CA LEU A 335 -13.45 -6.99 40.25
C LEU A 335 -13.13 -8.15 41.21
N LEU A 336 -12.20 -7.95 42.15
CA LEU A 336 -11.93 -8.93 43.21
C LEU A 336 -13.14 -9.18 44.14
N LEU A 337 -13.95 -8.15 44.40
CA LEU A 337 -15.09 -8.22 45.32
C LEU A 337 -16.40 -8.63 44.64
N ALA A 338 -16.56 -8.32 43.35
CA ALA A 338 -17.76 -8.55 42.57
C ALA A 338 -17.36 -8.92 41.13
N PRO A 339 -17.07 -10.21 40.88
CA PRO A 339 -16.63 -10.66 39.57
C PRO A 339 -17.71 -10.44 38.50
N LEU A 340 -17.29 -10.18 37.27
CA LEU A 340 -18.22 -10.04 36.15
C LEU A 340 -19.00 -11.36 35.93
N PRO A 341 -20.32 -11.30 35.68
CA PRO A 341 -21.09 -12.49 35.35
C PRO A 341 -20.52 -13.14 34.08
N ASP A 342 -20.32 -14.45 34.15
CA ASP A 342 -19.75 -15.31 33.09
C ASP A 342 -18.29 -14.98 32.71
N GLY A 343 -17.55 -14.32 33.61
CA GLY A 343 -16.13 -14.01 33.43
C GLY A 343 -15.17 -15.04 34.03
N PRO A 344 -13.88 -14.98 33.67
CA PRO A 344 -12.85 -15.79 34.32
C PRO A 344 -12.73 -15.45 35.82
N THR A 345 -12.25 -16.40 36.62
CA THR A 345 -12.21 -16.27 38.09
C THR A 345 -11.03 -15.44 38.60
N ASP A 346 -10.01 -15.22 37.78
CA ASP A 346 -8.83 -14.43 38.11
C ASP A 346 -9.03 -12.94 37.79
N ALA A 347 -8.42 -12.08 38.60
CA ALA A 347 -8.56 -10.62 38.48
C ALA A 347 -8.01 -10.07 37.15
N GLU A 348 -7.00 -10.73 36.58
CA GLU A 348 -6.40 -10.33 35.31
C GLU A 348 -7.34 -10.62 34.15
N GLY A 349 -7.90 -11.82 34.10
CA GLY A 349 -8.93 -12.20 33.14
C GLY A 349 -10.16 -11.28 33.21
N GLN A 350 -10.64 -10.96 34.41
CA GLN A 350 -11.79 -10.04 34.56
C GLN A 350 -11.46 -8.62 34.11
N GLY A 351 -10.23 -8.15 34.37
CA GLY A 351 -9.75 -6.88 33.86
C GLY A 351 -9.67 -6.84 32.33
N ALA A 352 -9.28 -7.94 31.69
CA ALA A 352 -9.31 -8.05 30.24
C ALA A 352 -10.73 -7.95 29.68
N VAL A 353 -11.70 -8.66 30.27
CA VAL A 353 -13.12 -8.60 29.88
C VAL A 353 -13.69 -7.19 30.06
N LEU A 354 -13.39 -6.52 31.19
CA LEU A 354 -13.87 -5.16 31.43
C LEU A 354 -13.30 -4.17 30.40
N ARG A 355 -12.01 -4.28 30.06
CA ARG A 355 -11.39 -3.45 29.00
C ARG A 355 -12.02 -3.70 27.64
N GLN A 356 -12.28 -4.96 27.29
CA GLN A 356 -12.94 -5.32 26.04
C GLN A 356 -14.36 -4.73 25.95
N ARG A 357 -15.16 -4.85 27.00
CA ARG A 357 -16.52 -4.27 27.02
C ARG A 357 -16.50 -2.73 26.94
N ARG A 358 -15.58 -2.07 27.66
CA ARG A 358 -15.39 -0.61 27.56
C ARG A 358 -14.94 -0.20 26.15
N TYR A 359 -14.08 -0.98 25.51
CA TYR A 359 -13.67 -0.75 24.14
C TYR A 359 -14.86 -0.82 23.17
N GLU A 360 -15.67 -1.88 23.26
CA GLU A 360 -16.87 -2.04 22.44
C GLU A 360 -17.86 -0.90 22.61
N ALA A 361 -18.07 -0.42 23.84
CA ALA A 361 -18.92 0.74 24.11
C ALA A 361 -18.38 2.05 23.48
N VAL A 362 -17.06 2.27 23.54
CA VAL A 362 -16.41 3.42 22.88
C VAL A 362 -16.55 3.33 21.36
N VAL A 363 -16.32 2.14 20.77
CA VAL A 363 -16.47 1.91 19.32
C VAL A 363 -17.92 2.16 18.88
N ALA A 364 -18.89 1.65 19.63
CA ALA A 364 -20.31 1.84 19.34
C ALA A 364 -20.69 3.34 19.35
N ARG A 365 -20.18 4.11 20.32
CA ARG A 365 -20.41 5.56 20.39
C ARG A 365 -19.70 6.37 19.32
N LEU A 366 -18.52 5.93 18.86
CA LEU A 366 -17.83 6.59 17.76
C LEU A 366 -18.59 6.45 16.42
N GLY A 367 -19.45 5.43 16.28
CA GLY A 367 -20.25 5.23 15.08
C GLY A 367 -19.40 4.92 13.82
N ILE A 368 -18.19 4.39 13.99
CA ILE A 368 -17.28 4.03 12.90
C ILE A 368 -17.03 2.51 12.86
N PRO A 369 -16.67 1.95 11.69
CA PRO A 369 -16.33 0.54 11.56
C PRO A 369 -15.23 0.09 12.54
N PRO A 370 -15.36 -1.08 13.19
CA PRO A 370 -14.44 -1.53 14.24
C PRO A 370 -13.02 -1.82 13.72
N ASP A 371 -12.84 -2.12 12.43
CA ASP A 371 -11.54 -2.30 11.78
C ASP A 371 -10.72 -1.01 11.68
N ARG A 372 -11.37 0.14 11.91
CA ARG A 372 -10.74 1.47 11.93
C ARG A 372 -10.41 1.94 13.35
N VAL A 373 -10.71 1.14 14.36
CA VAL A 373 -10.38 1.44 15.76
C VAL A 373 -9.32 0.46 16.23
N VAL A 374 -8.26 0.98 16.84
CA VAL A 374 -7.16 0.19 17.40
C VAL A 374 -7.21 0.32 18.92
N LEU A 375 -7.38 -0.82 19.61
CA LEU A 375 -7.25 -0.88 21.05
C LEU A 375 -5.76 -0.88 21.44
N ALA A 376 -5.36 0.12 22.22
CA ALA A 376 -4.08 0.14 22.92
C ALA A 376 -4.31 -0.08 24.42
N ILE A 377 -3.50 -0.93 25.04
CA ILE A 377 -3.56 -1.14 26.49
C ILE A 377 -2.70 -0.06 27.16
N GLY A 378 -3.35 0.82 27.93
CA GLY A 378 -2.68 1.91 28.63
C GLY A 378 -2.26 1.56 30.05
N GLU A 379 -1.46 2.44 30.65
CA GLU A 379 -1.13 2.39 32.07
C GLU A 379 -2.37 2.57 32.96
N ALA A 380 -2.24 2.20 34.23
CA ALA A 380 -3.30 2.15 35.23
C ALA A 380 -3.92 3.52 35.52
N THR A 381 -4.87 3.95 34.68
CA THR A 381 -5.51 5.26 34.73
C THR A 381 -7.04 5.10 34.65
N SER A 382 -7.77 6.03 35.28
CA SER A 382 -9.25 6.12 35.20
C SER A 382 -9.76 6.74 33.91
N GLN A 383 -8.82 7.23 33.09
CA GLN A 383 -9.09 7.95 31.87
C GLN A 383 -8.72 7.07 30.70
N ALA A 384 -9.67 6.81 29.81
CA ALA A 384 -9.29 6.38 28.47
C ALA A 384 -8.85 7.59 27.66
N ARG A 385 -7.89 7.37 26.77
CA ARG A 385 -7.39 8.38 25.85
C ARG A 385 -7.77 7.97 24.45
N VAL A 386 -8.54 8.79 23.76
CA VAL A 386 -8.88 8.59 22.35
C VAL A 386 -8.05 9.56 21.52
N GLY A 387 -7.22 9.02 20.64
CA GLY A 387 -6.39 9.77 19.71
C GLY A 387 -6.61 9.33 18.27
N VAL A 388 -6.18 10.15 17.31
CA VAL A 388 -6.27 9.82 15.89
C VAL A 388 -4.87 9.55 15.35
N ARG A 389 -4.72 8.47 14.59
CA ARG A 389 -3.50 8.11 13.86
C ARG A 389 -3.81 7.87 12.38
N ARG A 390 -2.77 8.03 11.56
CA ARG A 390 -2.82 7.75 10.12
C ARG A 390 -2.49 6.28 9.85
#